data_AF-A0A9Q0E1D7-F1
#
_entry.id   AF-A0A9Q0E1D7-F1
#
_cell.length_a   1.000
_cell.length_b   1.000
_cell.length_c   1.000
_cell.angle_alpha   90.00
_cell.angle_beta   90.00
_cell.angle_gamma   90.00
#
_symmetry.space_group_name_H-M   'P 1'
#
loop_
_entity.id
_entity.type
_entity.pdbx_description
1 polymer ?
#
loop_
_entity_poly.entity_id
_entity_poly.type
_entity_poly.pdbx_seq_one_letter_code
_entity_poly.pdbx_strand_id
1 'polypeptide(L)'
;MDVADTGIPTVFTKEFTEGITNRLTGCYVGSLQEPGGCVLVRVYGRNTELYVDRRREVEMFQVLHAHSCGPRIFCSFHNGICYEFVSGQVLDHQLLRQPSIYRLIAAEMGRIHSIKPANGQQAEPLLWTKMADLLTLVKKNMGEGTDPR
;
A
#
# COMPACT_ATOMS: atom_id res chain seq x y z
N MET A 1 -22.68 2.20 39.86
CA MET A 1 -21.82 1.02 39.62
C MET A 1 -20.89 1.47 38.50
N ASP A 2 -19.78 2.08 38.90
CA ASP A 2 -18.87 2.77 38.00
C ASP A 2 -18.16 1.77 37.10
N VAL A 3 -18.22 2.02 35.79
CA VAL A 3 -17.39 1.33 34.81
C VAL A 3 -15.96 1.77 35.11
N ALA A 4 -15.14 0.82 35.58
CA ALA A 4 -13.73 1.04 35.82
C ALA A 4 -13.08 1.64 34.56
N ASP A 5 -12.43 2.79 34.72
CA ASP A 5 -11.50 3.35 33.75
C ASP A 5 -10.41 2.31 33.52
N THR A 6 -10.43 1.68 32.34
CA THR A 6 -9.55 0.56 32.01
C THR A 6 -8.11 1.01 31.76
N GLY A 7 -7.82 2.32 31.81
CA GLY A 7 -6.51 2.88 31.49
C GLY A 7 -6.13 2.69 30.01
N ILE A 8 -7.06 2.20 29.18
CA ILE A 8 -6.86 2.01 27.76
C ILE A 8 -7.23 3.33 27.08
N PRO A 9 -6.30 3.98 26.35
CA PRO A 9 -6.62 5.21 25.64
C PRO A 9 -7.70 4.96 24.59
N THR A 10 -8.68 5.86 24.51
CA THR A 10 -9.72 5.82 23.48
C THR A 10 -9.08 5.92 22.09
N VAL A 11 -9.36 4.93 21.24
CA VAL A 11 -8.91 4.90 19.86
C VAL A 11 -10.02 5.40 18.94
N PHE A 12 -9.69 6.39 18.11
CA PHE A 12 -10.55 6.89 17.05
C PHE A 12 -10.17 6.28 15.71
N THR A 13 -11.13 6.21 14.79
CA THR A 13 -10.91 5.66 13.45
C THR A 13 -11.33 6.65 12.35
N LYS A 14 -10.65 6.57 11.21
CA LYS A 14 -11.00 7.29 9.98
C LYS A 14 -10.87 6.35 8.79
N GLU A 15 -11.93 6.21 8.01
CA GLU A 15 -11.91 5.45 6.76
C GLU A 15 -11.36 6.30 5.61
N PHE A 16 -10.55 5.68 4.75
CA PHE A 16 -10.02 6.27 3.53
C PHE A 16 -10.58 5.50 2.32
N THR A 17 -11.40 6.16 1.50
CA THR A 17 -12.20 5.51 0.45
C THR A 17 -11.66 5.67 -0.97
N GLU A 18 -10.50 6.29 -1.14
CA GLU A 18 -9.91 6.52 -2.48
C GLU A 18 -9.24 5.27 -3.08
N GLY A 19 -9.04 4.22 -2.28
CA GLY A 19 -8.48 2.96 -2.73
C GLY A 19 -9.52 2.07 -3.43
N ILE A 20 -9.15 1.49 -4.57
CA ILE A 20 -10.03 0.57 -5.32
C ILE A 20 -9.98 -0.86 -4.75
N THR A 21 -8.78 -1.34 -4.40
CA THR A 21 -8.54 -2.77 -4.15
C THR A 21 -8.45 -3.16 -2.68
N ASN A 22 -8.38 -2.21 -1.75
CA ASN A 22 -8.17 -2.49 -0.33
C ASN A 22 -9.00 -1.52 0.52
N ARG A 23 -9.44 -1.97 1.70
CA ARG A 23 -10.00 -1.07 2.71
C ARG A 23 -8.87 -0.50 3.54
N LEU A 24 -8.87 0.81 3.75
CA LEU A 24 -7.84 1.52 4.50
C LEU A 24 -8.47 2.32 5.64
N THR A 25 -8.07 2.02 6.88
CA THR A 25 -8.56 2.67 8.09
C THR A 25 -7.38 3.25 8.86
N GLY A 26 -7.43 4.53 9.21
CA GLY A 26 -6.48 5.14 10.15
C GLY A 26 -7.00 5.02 11.58
N CYS A 27 -6.21 4.43 12.47
CA CYS A 27 -6.48 4.33 13.90
C CYS A 27 -5.57 5.28 14.65
N TYR A 28 -6.12 6.18 15.46
CA TYR A 28 -5.35 7.21 16.14
C TYR A 28 -5.83 7.48 17.57
N VAL A 29 -4.93 7.97 18.41
CA VAL A 29 -5.23 8.46 19.76
C VAL A 29 -5.06 9.97 19.76
N GLY A 30 -5.97 10.72 20.38
CA GLY A 30 -5.94 12.18 20.34
C GLY A 30 -6.32 12.71 18.95
N SER A 31 -5.32 13.12 18.15
CA SER A 31 -5.53 13.73 16.82
C SER A 31 -4.83 12.96 15.71
N LEU A 32 -5.50 12.84 14.55
CA LEU A 32 -4.93 12.24 13.33
C LEU A 32 -3.67 12.97 12.82
N GLN A 33 -3.57 14.27 13.11
CA GLN A 33 -2.47 15.14 12.65
C GLN A 33 -1.25 15.06 13.55
N GLU A 34 -1.37 14.44 14.73
CA GLU A 34 -0.28 14.30 15.67
C GLU A 34 0.79 13.34 15.11
N PRO A 35 2.05 13.78 14.97
CA PRO A 35 3.12 12.93 14.47
C PRO A 35 3.26 11.65 15.30
N GLY A 36 3.17 10.49 14.65
CA GLY A 36 3.23 9.18 15.32
C GLY A 36 1.97 8.78 16.09
N GLY A 37 0.93 9.61 16.13
CA GLY A 37 -0.33 9.33 16.81
C GLY A 37 -1.31 8.47 16.01
N CYS A 38 -0.99 8.14 14.75
CA CYS A 38 -1.86 7.40 13.83
C CYS A 38 -1.15 6.21 13.17
N VAL A 39 -1.86 5.09 13.09
CA VAL A 39 -1.48 3.88 12.35
C VAL A 39 -2.49 3.61 11.25
N LEU A 40 -2.01 3.34 10.04
CA LEU A 40 -2.86 2.87 8.94
C LEU A 40 -2.98 1.35 8.97
N VAL A 41 -4.22 0.87 8.96
CA VAL A 41 -4.60 -0.54 8.83
C VAL A 41 -5.15 -0.75 7.43
N ARG A 42 -4.43 -1.50 6.59
CA ARG A 42 -4.87 -1.88 5.25
C ARG A 42 -5.30 -3.32 5.23
N VAL A 43 -6.58 -3.55 4.93
CA VAL A 43 -7.16 -4.88 4.76
C VAL A 43 -7.26 -5.19 3.27
N TYR A 44 -6.68 -6.32 2.86
CA TYR A 44 -6.64 -6.76 1.47
C TYR A 44 -8.03 -7.08 0.93
N GLY A 45 -8.33 -6.62 -0.29
CA GLY A 45 -9.58 -6.97 -0.97
C GLY A 45 -9.62 -8.42 -1.43
N ARG A 46 -10.83 -8.93 -1.69
CA ARG A 46 -11.03 -10.31 -2.18
C ARG A 46 -10.32 -10.52 -3.52
N ASN A 47 -9.72 -11.70 -3.69
CA ASN A 47 -9.11 -12.18 -4.94
C ASN A 47 -7.92 -11.33 -5.42
N THR A 48 -7.37 -10.46 -4.56
CA THR A 48 -6.20 -9.62 -4.88
C THR A 48 -4.90 -10.43 -4.84
N GLU A 49 -4.88 -11.51 -4.06
CA GLU A 49 -3.82 -12.50 -3.97
C GLU A 49 -3.55 -13.23 -5.30
N LEU A 50 -4.52 -13.24 -6.23
CA LEU A 50 -4.33 -13.83 -7.56
C LEU A 50 -3.29 -13.08 -8.41
N TYR A 51 -2.97 -11.83 -8.06
CA TYR A 51 -2.04 -10.98 -8.82
C TYR A 51 -1.08 -10.15 -7.95
N VAL A 52 -1.23 -10.18 -6.62
CA VAL A 52 -0.34 -9.49 -5.67
C VAL A 52 0.34 -10.49 -4.74
N ASP A 53 1.66 -10.59 -4.87
CA ASP A 53 2.51 -11.29 -3.90
C ASP A 53 2.66 -10.42 -2.64
N ARG A 54 1.93 -10.79 -1.57
CA ARG A 54 1.90 -10.04 -0.31
C ARG A 54 3.23 -10.07 0.43
N ARG A 55 4.03 -11.13 0.27
CA ARG A 55 5.36 -11.19 0.89
C ARG A 55 6.29 -10.20 0.23
N ARG A 56 6.34 -10.18 -1.11
CA ARG A 56 7.12 -9.18 -1.86
C ARG A 56 6.65 -7.75 -1.60
N GLU A 57 5.34 -7.54 -1.41
CA GLU A 57 4.82 -6.22 -1.02
C GLU A 57 5.40 -5.75 0.32
N VAL A 58 5.38 -6.61 1.35
CA VAL A 58 5.96 -6.31 2.66
C VAL A 58 7.47 -6.06 2.58
N GLU A 59 8.21 -6.90 1.84
CA GLU A 59 9.65 -6.73 1.60
C GLU A 59 9.95 -5.38 0.93
N MET A 60 9.14 -4.99 -0.06
CA MET A 60 9.29 -3.70 -0.75
C MET A 60 9.05 -2.51 0.18
N PHE A 61 8.04 -2.57 1.06
CA PHE A 61 7.83 -1.54 2.09
C PHE A 61 9.07 -1.37 2.98
N GLN A 62 9.68 -2.47 3.41
CA GLN A 62 10.88 -2.44 4.25
C GLN A 62 12.07 -1.82 3.51
N VAL A 63 12.28 -2.19 2.23
CA VAL A 63 13.35 -1.64 1.39
C VAL A 63 13.16 -0.12 1.18
N LEU A 64 11.95 0.32 0.85
CA LEU A 64 11.66 1.74 0.64
C LEU A 64 11.85 2.54 1.94
N HIS A 65 11.39 2.02 3.07
CA HIS A 65 11.58 2.66 4.37
C HIS A 65 13.06 2.80 4.74
N ALA A 66 13.86 1.75 4.52
CA ALA A 66 15.30 1.78 4.79
C ALA A 66 16.07 2.84 3.97
N HIS A 67 15.49 3.31 2.86
CA HIS A 67 16.04 4.37 2.01
C HIS A 67 15.29 5.71 2.15
N SER A 68 14.45 5.84 3.18
CA SER A 68 13.60 7.02 3.41
C SER A 68 12.68 7.39 2.23
N CYS A 69 12.29 6.40 1.43
CA CYS A 69 11.41 6.55 0.25
C CYS A 69 10.01 5.98 0.50
N GLY A 70 9.70 5.55 1.72
CA GLY A 70 8.42 4.94 2.05
C GLY A 70 8.13 4.89 3.55
N PRO A 71 6.85 4.68 3.91
CA PRO A 71 6.42 4.62 5.29
C PRO A 71 6.95 3.37 5.99
N ARG A 72 7.11 3.46 7.31
CA ARG A 72 7.46 2.30 8.14
C ARG A 72 6.33 1.28 8.20
N ILE A 73 6.63 0.00 7.99
CA ILE A 73 5.70 -1.09 8.33
C ILE A 73 5.86 -1.47 9.82
N PHE A 74 4.73 -1.59 10.52
CA PHE A 74 4.71 -2.01 11.93
C PHE A 74 4.49 -3.51 12.06
N CYS A 75 3.53 -4.05 11.31
CA CYS A 75 3.28 -5.49 11.28
C CYS A 75 2.52 -5.91 10.02
N SER A 76 2.51 -7.21 9.77
CA SER A 76 1.64 -7.88 8.81
C SER A 76 0.77 -8.91 9.53
N PHE A 77 -0.40 -9.17 8.96
CA PHE A 77 -1.34 -10.18 9.42
C PHE A 77 -1.96 -10.89 8.21
N HIS A 78 -2.71 -11.96 8.44
CA HIS A 78 -3.16 -12.86 7.37
C HIS A 78 -3.83 -12.15 6.18
N ASN A 79 -4.63 -11.12 6.43
CA ASN A 79 -5.36 -10.37 5.41
C ASN A 79 -5.00 -8.87 5.36
N GLY A 80 -3.78 -8.48 5.74
CA GLY A 80 -3.40 -7.07 5.68
C GLY A 80 -2.08 -6.70 6.33
N ILE A 81 -1.86 -5.38 6.42
CA ILE A 81 -0.66 -4.77 7.00
C ILE A 81 -1.04 -3.52 7.82
N CYS A 82 -0.23 -3.24 8.83
CA CYS A 82 -0.25 -1.98 9.58
C CYS A 82 1.02 -1.19 9.29
N TYR A 83 0.88 0.08 8.92
CA TYR A 83 2.02 0.94 8.57
C TYR A 83 1.80 2.40 8.99
N GLU A 84 2.86 3.17 8.94
CA GLU A 84 2.90 4.58 9.32
C GLU A 84 1.93 5.43 8.50
N PHE A 85 1.21 6.32 9.19
CA PHE A 85 0.45 7.38 8.55
C PHE A 85 1.38 8.54 8.19
N VAL A 86 1.49 8.84 6.89
CA VAL A 86 2.22 10.01 6.41
C VAL A 86 1.25 11.17 6.28
N SER A 87 1.44 12.19 7.10
CA SER A 87 0.64 13.41 7.03
C SER A 87 0.95 14.17 5.73
N GLY A 88 -0.10 14.57 5.01
CA GLY A 88 0.02 15.28 3.75
C GLY A 88 -1.30 15.36 3.00
N GLN A 89 -1.26 16.00 1.83
CA GLN A 89 -2.38 16.07 0.91
C GLN A 89 -2.08 15.22 -0.33
N VAL A 90 -3.05 14.40 -0.74
CA VAL A 90 -2.96 13.62 -1.98
C VAL A 90 -2.98 14.58 -3.17
N LEU A 91 -2.07 14.38 -4.13
CA LEU A 91 -1.97 15.19 -5.33
C LEU A 91 -3.11 14.85 -6.30
N ASP A 92 -3.75 15.88 -6.85
CA ASP A 92 -4.74 15.73 -7.92
C ASP A 92 -4.13 15.97 -9.32
N HIS A 93 -4.95 15.76 -10.35
CA HIS A 93 -4.54 15.92 -11.75
C HIS A 93 -4.09 17.35 -12.13
N GLN A 94 -4.54 18.37 -11.38
CA GLN A 94 -4.15 19.76 -11.64
C GLN A 94 -2.78 20.05 -11.01
N LEU A 95 -2.58 19.63 -9.76
CA LEU A 95 -1.32 19.74 -9.04
C LEU A 95 -0.19 18.98 -9.76
N LEU A 96 -0.46 17.78 -10.28
CA LEU A 96 0.52 16.99 -11.03
C LEU A 96 1.10 17.70 -12.27
N ARG A 97 0.37 18.66 -12.86
CA ARG A 97 0.85 19.42 -14.02
C ARG A 97 1.74 20.60 -13.66
N GLN A 98 1.79 20.98 -12.38
CA GLN A 98 2.58 22.12 -11.94
C GLN A 98 4.08 21.80 -12.01
N PRO A 99 4.91 22.66 -12.65
CA PRO A 99 6.36 22.45 -12.73
C PRO A 99 7.05 22.31 -11.39
N SER A 100 6.58 23.01 -10.36
CA SER A 100 7.08 22.87 -8.99
C SER A 100 6.83 21.46 -8.42
N ILE A 101 5.74 20.79 -8.80
CA ILE A 101 5.35 19.50 -8.26
C ILE A 101 5.98 18.35 -9.06
N TYR A 102 5.84 18.30 -10.39
CA TYR A 102 6.36 17.16 -11.15
C TYR A 102 7.89 17.04 -11.08
N ARG A 103 8.60 18.15 -10.84
CA ARG A 103 10.06 18.13 -10.61
C ARG A 103 10.42 17.40 -9.31
N LEU A 104 9.63 17.61 -8.25
CA LEU A 104 9.80 16.90 -6.99
C LEU A 104 9.48 15.41 -7.14
N ILE A 105 8.42 15.08 -7.88
CA ILE A 105 8.07 13.69 -8.20
C ILE A 105 9.23 13.02 -8.96
N ALA A 106 9.78 13.67 -9.99
CA ALA A 106 10.89 13.13 -10.75
C ALA A 106 12.15 12.91 -9.90
N ALA A 107 12.44 13.84 -8.97
CA ALA A 107 13.55 13.69 -8.03
C ALA A 107 13.35 12.49 -7.08
N GLU A 108 12.15 12.32 -6.52
CA GLU A 108 11.83 11.19 -5.64
C GLU A 108 11.84 9.85 -6.38
N MET A 109 11.29 9.81 -7.61
CA MET A 109 11.39 8.63 -8.48
C MET A 109 12.84 8.29 -8.80
N GLY A 110 13.70 9.30 -9.01
CA GLY A 110 15.14 9.11 -9.18
C GLY A 110 15.82 8.47 -7.96
N ARG A 111 15.40 8.84 -6.74
CA ARG A 111 15.87 8.20 -5.50
C ARG A 111 15.44 6.73 -5.43
N ILE A 112 14.16 6.45 -5.72
CA ILE A 112 13.62 5.08 -5.73
C ILE A 112 14.35 4.21 -6.78
N HIS A 113 14.53 4.72 -8.00
CA HIS A 113 15.26 4.00 -9.06
C HIS A 113 16.74 3.76 -8.75
N SER A 114 17.33 4.54 -7.84
CA SER A 114 18.72 4.38 -7.42
C SER A 114 18.91 3.30 -6.34
N ILE A 115 17.82 2.75 -5.78
CA ILE A 115 17.87 1.67 -4.81
C ILE A 115 18.36 0.40 -5.52
N LYS A 116 19.48 -0.16 -5.03
CA LYS A 116 20.06 -1.38 -5.60
C LYS A 116 19.38 -2.62 -5.02
N PRO A 117 19.13 -3.67 -5.82
CA PRO A 117 18.68 -4.95 -5.31
C PRO A 117 19.66 -5.51 -4.28
N ALA A 118 19.13 -6.18 -3.26
CA ALA A 118 19.96 -6.88 -2.29
C ALA A 118 20.87 -7.91 -2.99
N ASN A 119 22.08 -8.08 -2.47
CA ASN A 119 23.06 -9.07 -2.95
C ASN A 119 23.51 -8.92 -4.41
N GLY A 120 23.36 -7.74 -5.02
CA GLY A 120 23.85 -7.48 -6.37
C GLY A 120 23.11 -8.27 -7.46
N GLN A 121 21.91 -8.79 -7.15
CA GLN A 121 21.06 -9.41 -8.15
C GLN A 121 20.72 -8.40 -9.25
N GLN A 122 20.74 -8.84 -10.50
CA GLN A 122 20.29 -8.02 -11.60
C GLN A 122 18.76 -7.88 -11.52
N ALA A 123 18.27 -6.64 -11.67
CA ALA A 123 16.84 -6.39 -11.69
C ALA A 123 16.24 -6.92 -13.00
N GLU A 124 15.38 -7.93 -12.90
CA GLU A 124 14.66 -8.48 -14.04
C GLU A 124 13.34 -7.72 -14.28
N PRO A 125 12.98 -7.44 -15.54
CA PRO A 125 11.73 -6.75 -15.86
C PRO A 125 10.52 -7.64 -15.58
N LEU A 126 9.82 -7.38 -14.46
CA LEU A 126 8.62 -8.14 -14.06
C LEU A 126 7.37 -7.84 -14.91
N LEU A 127 7.40 -6.80 -15.74
CA LEU A 127 6.24 -6.35 -16.52
C LEU A 127 5.70 -7.45 -17.44
N TRP A 128 6.59 -8.08 -18.21
CA TRP A 128 6.21 -9.08 -19.21
C TRP A 128 5.61 -10.34 -18.58
N THR A 129 6.22 -10.83 -17.50
CA THR A 129 5.69 -11.96 -16.73
C THR A 129 4.32 -11.63 -16.14
N LYS A 130 4.18 -10.47 -15.49
CA LYS A 130 2.89 -10.03 -14.93
C LYS A 130 1.80 -9.92 -16.00
N MET A 131 2.12 -9.39 -17.18
CA MET A 131 1.15 -9.32 -18.29
C MET A 131 0.74 -10.72 -18.78
N ALA A 132 1.68 -11.64 -18.92
CA ALA A 132 1.38 -13.02 -19.30
C ALA A 132 0.48 -13.73 -18.28
N ASP A 133 0.75 -13.54 -16.99
CA ASP A 133 -0.06 -14.10 -15.89
C ASP A 133 -1.49 -13.55 -15.93
N LEU A 134 -1.65 -12.23 -16.10
CA LEU A 134 -2.95 -11.59 -16.22
C LEU A 134 -3.73 -12.08 -17.45
N LEU A 135 -3.07 -12.21 -18.60
CA LEU A 135 -3.70 -12.76 -19.81
C LEU A 135 -4.15 -14.22 -19.61
N THR A 136 -3.37 -15.01 -18.87
CA THR A 136 -3.71 -16.39 -18.55
C THR A 136 -4.93 -16.47 -17.64
N LEU A 137 -4.99 -15.61 -16.62
CA LEU A 137 -6.15 -15.51 -15.73
C LEU A 137 -7.42 -15.12 -16.50
N VAL A 138 -7.31 -14.14 -17.40
CA VAL A 138 -8.41 -13.71 -18.27
C VAL A 138 -8.92 -14.86 -19.14
N LYS A 139 -8.03 -15.65 -19.77
CA LYS A 139 -8.41 -16.83 -20.56
C LYS A 139 -9.13 -17.88 -19.71
N LYS A 140 -8.63 -18.17 -18.50
CA LYS A 140 -9.25 -19.13 -17.59
C LYS A 140 -10.69 -18.73 -17.24
N ASN A 141 -10.90 -17.46 -16.93
CA ASN A 141 -12.23 -16.96 -16.54
C ASN A 141 -13.20 -16.82 -17.72
N MET A 142 -12.71 -16.71 -18.97
CA MET A 142 -13.57 -16.74 -20.16
C MET A 142 -13.96 -18.16 -20.60
N GLY A 143 -13.16 -19.18 -20.24
CA GLY A 143 -13.41 -20.57 -20.62
C GLY A 143 -14.52 -21.30 -19.85
N GLU A 144 -14.99 -20.73 -18.73
CA GLU A 144 -16.06 -21.32 -17.90
C GLU A 144 -17.49 -20.96 -18.37
N GLY A 145 -17.63 -20.23 -19.48
CA GLY A 145 -18.91 -19.71 -19.98
C GLY A 145 -19.56 -20.42 -21.17
N THR A 146 -18.98 -21.49 -21.71
CA THR A 146 -19.56 -22.23 -22.85
C THR A 146 -19.98 -23.64 -22.43
N ASP A 147 -21.14 -23.75 -21.82
CA ASP A 147 -21.93 -25.00 -21.75
C ASP A 147 -22.90 -25.00 -22.95
N PRO A 148 -22.71 -25.86 -23.97
CA PRO A 148 -23.65 -26.00 -25.06
C PRO A 148 -24.81 -26.89 -24.61
N ARG A 149 -25.94 -26.27 -24.25
CA ARG A 149 -27.24 -26.95 -24.29
C ARG A 149 -27.81 -26.97 -25.70
#